data_AF-A0AB74EYW9-F1
#
_entry.id   AF-A0AB74EYW9-F1
#
_cell.length_a   1.000
_cell.length_b   1.000
_cell.length_c   1.000
_cell.angle_alpha   90.00
_cell.angle_beta   90.00
_cell.angle_gamma   90.00
#
_symmetry.space_group_name_H-M   'P 1'
#
loop_
_entity.id
_entity.type
_entity.pdbx_description
1 polymer ?
#
loop_
_entity_poly.entity_id
_entity_poly.type
_entity_poly.pdbx_seq_one_letter_code
_entity_poly.pdbx_strand_id
1 'polypeptide(L)'
;MERPTNGIASLELISGLTPKKADDNFRISYDGDDLLIVEKTGFLKNKEAQTFRLALNKIISMGIITKENIEEKQKSVVGRGVAGALLFGPAGAIVGGISGTGTKKTKKSESVLVISYYGKNEEDIKTINFGILGDLLDHEVQFVQYFKETYTDELTENENGEIIL
;
A
#
# COMPACT_ATOMS: atom_id res chain seq x y z
N MET A 1 -17.74 2.63 -7.17
CA MET A 1 -17.82 1.58 -6.12
C MET A 1 -18.20 2.20 -4.76
N GLU A 2 -18.86 1.49 -3.84
CA GLU A 2 -19.09 2.00 -2.47
C GLU A 2 -17.80 1.95 -1.64
N ARG A 3 -17.64 2.90 -0.69
CA ARG A 3 -16.47 2.94 0.20
C ARG A 3 -16.45 1.69 1.09
N PRO A 4 -15.32 0.95 1.15
CA PRO A 4 -15.19 -0.21 2.02
C PRO A 4 -15.42 0.19 3.48
N THR A 5 -16.41 -0.43 4.11
CA THR A 5 -16.72 -0.25 5.55
C THR A 5 -15.69 -0.93 6.45
N ASN A 6 -15.04 -1.97 5.94
CA ASN A 6 -13.95 -2.67 6.61
C ASN A 6 -12.60 -2.17 6.07
N GLY A 7 -11.77 -1.61 6.95
CA GLY A 7 -10.37 -1.36 6.66
C GLY A 7 -9.52 -2.64 6.62
N ILE A 8 -8.33 -2.56 6.04
CA ILE A 8 -7.35 -3.65 6.00
C ILE A 8 -6.80 -3.88 7.41
N ALA A 9 -6.89 -5.11 7.90
CA ALA A 9 -6.35 -5.52 9.20
C ALA A 9 -5.07 -6.35 9.04
N SER A 10 -4.39 -6.62 10.17
CA SER A 10 -3.27 -7.57 10.23
C SER A 10 -2.14 -7.26 9.23
N LEU A 11 -1.73 -6.00 9.16
CA LEU A 11 -0.58 -5.59 8.36
C LEU A 11 0.70 -5.62 9.20
N GLU A 12 1.80 -6.07 8.61
CA GLU A 12 3.14 -6.00 9.18
C GLU A 12 3.90 -4.85 8.53
N LEU A 13 4.44 -3.90 9.30
CA LEU A 13 5.20 -2.79 8.73
C LEU A 13 6.55 -3.29 8.21
N ILE A 14 6.79 -3.10 6.92
CA ILE A 14 8.09 -3.37 6.29
C ILE A 14 8.96 -2.11 6.34
N SER A 15 8.40 -0.94 5.98
CA SER A 15 9.13 0.34 5.98
C SER A 15 8.20 1.55 5.85
N GLY A 16 8.73 2.76 6.09
CA GLY A 16 8.06 4.04 5.81
C GLY A 16 7.42 4.72 7.02
N LEU A 17 7.35 4.05 8.17
CA LEU A 17 6.90 4.60 9.45
C LEU A 17 7.86 4.20 10.57
N THR A 18 7.79 4.90 11.71
CA THR A 18 8.53 4.55 12.92
C THR A 18 7.58 3.89 13.92
N PRO A 19 7.56 2.55 14.03
CA PRO A 19 6.69 1.85 14.95
C PRO A 19 7.12 2.07 16.40
N LYS A 20 6.20 1.98 17.36
CA LYS A 20 6.53 1.94 18.79
C LYS A 20 7.19 0.63 19.18
N LYS A 21 6.83 -0.48 18.53
CA LYS A 21 7.48 -1.79 18.72
C LYS A 21 7.59 -2.54 17.40
N ALA A 22 8.64 -3.35 17.26
CA ALA A 22 8.92 -4.07 16.01
C ALA A 22 7.80 -5.04 15.58
N ASP A 23 7.15 -5.72 16.53
CA ASP A 23 6.18 -6.79 16.24
C ASP A 23 4.70 -6.34 16.31
N ASP A 24 4.45 -5.03 16.35
CA ASP A 24 3.09 -4.48 16.37
C ASP A 24 2.43 -4.63 14.99
N ASN A 25 1.10 -4.84 14.98
CA ASN A 25 0.34 -4.93 13.73
C ASN A 25 -0.25 -3.57 13.38
N PHE A 26 -0.50 -3.37 12.09
CA PHE A 26 -1.14 -2.17 11.58
C PHE A 26 -2.53 -2.48 11.03
N ARG A 27 -3.44 -1.52 11.20
CA ARG A 27 -4.74 -1.48 10.52
C ARG A 27 -4.81 -0.21 9.70
N ILE A 28 -5.33 -0.31 8.49
CA ILE A 28 -5.55 0.82 7.61
C ILE A 28 -7.04 0.96 7.33
N SER A 29 -7.58 2.17 7.40
CA SER A 29 -8.97 2.46 7.08
C SER A 29 -9.12 3.87 6.58
N TYR A 30 -10.14 4.12 5.75
CA TYR A 30 -10.48 5.48 5.37
C TYR A 30 -11.28 6.17 6.51
N ASP A 31 -10.95 7.41 6.85
CA ASP A 31 -11.70 8.30 7.77
C ASP A 31 -11.86 9.70 7.14
N GLY A 32 -13.06 10.06 6.70
CA GLY A 32 -13.27 11.26 5.88
C GLY A 32 -12.33 11.28 4.66
N ASP A 33 -11.58 12.36 4.50
CA ASP A 33 -10.57 12.57 3.44
C ASP A 33 -9.16 12.10 3.83
N ASP A 34 -9.03 11.35 4.92
CA ASP A 34 -7.77 10.79 5.41
C ASP A 34 -7.75 9.25 5.30
N LEU A 35 -6.55 8.72 5.09
CA LEU A 35 -6.20 7.34 5.38
C LEU A 35 -5.67 7.26 6.82
N LEU A 36 -6.38 6.56 7.70
CA LEU A 36 -5.91 6.23 9.04
C LEU A 36 -5.04 4.98 8.99
N ILE A 37 -3.87 5.08 9.61
CA ILE A 37 -2.96 3.96 9.82
C ILE A 37 -2.76 3.82 11.33
N VAL A 38 -3.33 2.78 11.92
CA VAL A 38 -3.36 2.56 13.37
C VAL A 38 -2.40 1.43 13.73
N GLU A 39 -1.40 1.74 14.57
CA GLU A 39 -0.53 0.75 15.18
C GLU A 39 -1.24 0.11 16.39
N LYS A 40 -1.38 -1.20 16.35
CA LYS A 40 -2.03 -2.02 17.37
C LYS A 40 -1.00 -2.85 18.13
N THR A 41 -0.99 -2.69 19.45
CA THR A 41 -0.06 -3.34 20.38
C THR A 41 -0.78 -4.15 21.46
N GLY A 42 -0.01 -4.94 22.20
CA GLY A 42 -0.46 -5.74 23.35
C GLY A 42 -0.68 -7.21 23.05
N PHE A 43 -0.93 -8.01 24.09
CA PHE A 43 -1.01 -9.48 24.01
C PHE A 43 -2.09 -9.99 23.04
N LEU A 44 -3.18 -9.23 22.87
CA LEU A 44 -4.24 -9.49 21.89
C LEU A 44 -4.26 -8.47 20.74
N LYS A 45 -3.24 -7.59 20.64
CA LYS A 45 -3.17 -6.50 19.63
C LYS A 45 -4.46 -5.65 19.54
N ASN A 46 -5.09 -5.39 20.68
CA ASN A 46 -6.34 -4.62 20.78
C ASN A 46 -6.13 -3.17 21.21
N LYS A 47 -4.92 -2.80 21.66
CA LYS A 47 -4.63 -1.46 22.15
C LYS A 47 -4.01 -0.61 21.04
N GLU A 48 -4.49 0.61 20.86
CA GLU A 48 -3.86 1.58 19.97
C GLU A 48 -2.59 2.14 20.61
N ALA A 49 -1.46 1.99 19.92
CA ALA A 49 -0.18 2.55 20.34
C ALA A 49 0.00 3.97 19.79
N GLN A 50 -0.33 4.16 18.51
CA GLN A 50 -0.33 5.44 17.82
C GLN A 50 -1.14 5.36 16.52
N THR A 51 -1.54 6.53 16.02
CA THR A 51 -2.30 6.67 14.77
C THR A 51 -1.61 7.69 13.88
N PHE A 52 -1.38 7.31 12.63
CA PHE A 52 -0.94 8.20 11.57
C PHE A 52 -2.12 8.56 10.69
N ARG A 53 -2.17 9.83 10.25
CA ARG A 53 -3.15 10.33 9.29
C ARG A 53 -2.43 10.75 8.02
N LEU A 54 -2.89 10.24 6.89
CA LEU A 54 -2.38 10.61 5.57
C LEU A 54 -3.55 11.10 4.71
N ALA A 55 -3.56 12.40 4.40
CA ALA A 55 -4.57 12.99 3.54
C ALA A 55 -4.61 12.29 2.18
N LEU A 56 -5.79 11.89 1.72
CA LEU A 56 -5.97 11.10 0.49
C LEU A 56 -5.47 11.85 -0.74
N ASN A 57 -5.61 13.19 -0.77
CA ASN A 57 -5.09 14.03 -1.84
C ASN A 57 -3.55 14.10 -1.92
N LYS A 58 -2.83 13.63 -0.88
CA LYS A 58 -1.37 13.50 -0.91
C LYS A 58 -0.93 12.15 -1.44
N ILE A 59 -1.83 11.17 -1.55
CA ILE A 59 -1.48 9.84 -2.02
C ILE A 59 -1.33 9.90 -3.54
N ILE A 60 -0.14 9.55 -4.02
CA ILE A 60 0.20 9.48 -5.44
C ILE A 60 -0.27 8.14 -6.01
N SER A 61 -0.05 7.05 -5.27
CA SER A 61 -0.47 5.71 -5.69
C SER A 61 -0.66 4.77 -4.50
N MET A 62 -1.55 3.79 -4.68
CA MET A 62 -1.78 2.68 -3.77
C MET A 62 -1.89 1.38 -4.56
N GLY A 63 -1.19 0.32 -4.13
CA GLY A 63 -1.14 -0.95 -4.86
C GLY A 63 -0.79 -2.16 -3.99
N ILE A 64 -1.15 -3.36 -4.46
CA ILE A 64 -0.75 -4.62 -3.87
C ILE A 64 0.16 -5.34 -4.87
N ILE A 65 1.36 -5.70 -4.42
CA ILE A 65 2.38 -6.37 -5.22
C ILE A 65 2.94 -7.58 -4.48
N THR A 66 3.79 -8.38 -5.14
CA THR A 66 4.53 -9.45 -4.46
C THR A 66 5.90 -8.96 -3.97
N LYS A 67 6.45 -9.61 -2.94
CA LYS A 67 7.79 -9.35 -2.39
C LYS A 67 8.88 -9.56 -3.44
N GLU A 68 8.72 -10.54 -4.32
CA GLU A 68 9.62 -10.80 -5.45
C GLU A 68 9.69 -9.59 -6.39
N ASN A 69 8.55 -8.97 -6.70
CA ASN A 69 8.50 -7.76 -7.52
C ASN A 69 9.26 -6.59 -6.85
N ILE A 70 9.20 -6.49 -5.52
CA ILE A 70 9.98 -5.48 -4.77
C ILE A 70 11.47 -5.75 -4.94
N GLU A 71 11.92 -6.98 -4.69
CA GLU A 71 13.34 -7.35 -4.75
C GLU A 71 13.93 -7.20 -6.16
N GLU A 72 13.16 -7.46 -7.20
CA GLU A 72 13.58 -7.23 -8.58
C GLU A 72 13.69 -5.75 -8.93
N LYS A 73 12.72 -4.93 -8.50
CA LYS A 73 12.65 -3.51 -8.88
C LYS A 73 13.54 -2.61 -8.01
N GLN A 74 13.83 -3.00 -6.76
CA GLN A 74 14.79 -2.31 -5.86
C GLN A 74 16.26 -2.41 -6.32
N LYS A 75 16.57 -3.31 -7.27
CA LYS A 75 17.92 -3.43 -7.86
C LYS A 75 18.27 -2.24 -8.77
N SER A 76 17.29 -1.50 -9.28
CA SER A 76 17.51 -0.29 -10.08
C SER A 76 17.70 0.94 -9.18
N VAL A 77 18.67 1.81 -9.50
CA VAL A 77 18.99 3.05 -8.77
C VAL A 77 17.78 4.00 -8.69
N VAL A 78 16.91 3.97 -9.71
CA VAL A 78 15.65 4.72 -9.79
C VAL A 78 14.60 4.18 -8.80
N GLY A 79 14.69 2.90 -8.43
CA GLY A 79 13.71 2.21 -7.58
C GLY A 79 13.82 2.51 -6.08
N ARG A 80 14.87 3.19 -5.60
CA ARG A 80 15.16 3.31 -4.15
C ARG A 80 14.42 4.44 -3.43
N GLY A 81 13.91 5.43 -4.15
CA GLY A 81 13.08 6.52 -3.59
C GLY A 81 11.66 6.55 -4.14
N VAL A 82 11.36 5.74 -5.16
CA VAL A 82 10.18 5.95 -6.01
C VAL A 82 9.41 4.67 -6.33
N ALA A 83 9.42 3.76 -5.36
CA ALA A 83 9.03 2.38 -5.57
C ALA A 83 7.51 2.11 -5.71
N GLY A 84 6.63 3.06 -5.40
CA GLY A 84 5.19 2.85 -5.60
C GLY A 84 4.60 3.65 -6.76
N ALA A 85 5.02 4.89 -6.96
CA ALA A 85 4.48 5.77 -8.00
C ALA A 85 5.20 5.67 -9.35
N LEU A 86 6.54 5.72 -9.38
CA LEU A 86 7.29 5.60 -10.64
C LEU A 86 7.56 4.16 -11.07
N LEU A 87 7.51 3.18 -10.16
CA LEU A 87 7.67 1.77 -10.54
C LEU A 87 6.43 1.16 -11.21
N PHE A 88 5.25 1.72 -10.97
CA PHE A 88 3.98 1.08 -11.33
C PHE A 88 2.91 2.04 -11.88
N GLY A 89 3.29 3.30 -12.12
CA GLY A 89 2.37 4.36 -12.50
C GLY A 89 1.37 4.76 -11.39
N PRO A 90 0.59 5.81 -11.65
CA PRO A 90 -0.43 6.33 -10.72
C PRO A 90 -1.63 5.39 -10.59
N ALA A 91 -1.89 4.60 -11.64
CA ALA A 91 -2.91 3.56 -11.64
C ALA A 91 -2.62 2.44 -10.62
N GLY A 92 -1.38 2.33 -10.11
CA GLY A 92 -0.92 1.29 -9.22
C GLY A 92 -1.04 -0.09 -9.87
N ALA A 93 0.05 -0.78 -10.12
CA ALA A 93 -0.06 -2.15 -10.62
C ALA A 93 -0.68 -3.04 -9.52
N ILE A 94 -1.88 -3.58 -9.77
CA ILE A 94 -2.26 -4.87 -9.16
C ILE A 94 -1.49 -5.88 -9.97
N VAL A 95 -0.28 -6.24 -9.53
CA VAL A 95 0.55 -7.16 -10.30
C VAL A 95 -0.04 -8.56 -10.18
N GLY A 96 -0.89 -8.92 -11.14
CA GLY A 96 -0.98 -10.20 -11.89
C GLY A 96 -0.88 -11.56 -11.20
N GLY A 97 -0.74 -11.67 -9.88
CA GLY A 97 -0.63 -12.95 -9.15
C GLY A 97 -1.94 -13.43 -8.51
N ILE A 98 -2.97 -12.58 -8.50
CA ILE A 98 -4.24 -12.87 -7.82
C ILE A 98 -5.24 -13.58 -8.78
N SER A 99 -5.01 -13.51 -10.09
CA SER A 99 -5.83 -14.22 -11.09
C SER A 99 -5.18 -15.55 -11.47
N GLY A 100 -5.47 -16.62 -10.74
CA GLY A 100 -4.96 -17.95 -11.08
C GLY A 100 -5.52 -19.05 -10.21
N THR A 101 -6.49 -19.78 -10.72
CA THR A 101 -6.91 -21.10 -10.25
C THR A 101 -5.70 -22.02 -10.03
N GLY A 102 -5.47 -22.47 -8.79
CA GLY A 102 -4.59 -23.60 -8.55
C GLY A 102 -3.73 -23.51 -7.29
N THR A 103 -4.05 -24.38 -6.34
CA THR A 103 -3.15 -24.89 -5.29
C THR A 103 -2.64 -23.91 -4.23
N LYS A 104 -3.27 -24.02 -3.04
CA LYS A 104 -2.69 -23.82 -1.71
C LYS A 104 -1.17 -24.02 -1.70
N LYS A 105 -0.41 -22.95 -1.56
CA LYS A 105 0.86 -22.96 -0.82
C LYS A 105 0.95 -21.68 0.00
N THR A 106 0.47 -21.80 1.24
CA THR A 106 0.80 -20.99 2.39
C THR A 106 2.32 -20.86 2.53
N LYS A 107 2.89 -19.81 1.92
CA LYS A 107 4.10 -19.18 2.45
C LYS A 107 3.67 -17.80 2.92
N LYS A 108 3.96 -17.52 4.19
CA LYS A 108 3.71 -16.24 4.84
C LYS A 108 4.04 -15.07 3.89
N SER A 109 3.11 -14.11 3.80
CA SER A 109 3.43 -12.71 3.50
C SER A 109 4.24 -12.47 2.22
N GLU A 110 3.79 -12.99 1.08
CA GLU A 110 4.35 -12.60 -0.22
C GLU A 110 3.70 -11.32 -0.76
N SER A 111 2.48 -10.99 -0.33
CA SER A 111 1.80 -9.76 -0.78
C SER A 111 2.17 -8.56 0.09
N VAL A 112 2.45 -7.44 -0.57
CA VAL A 112 2.84 -6.17 0.04
C VAL A 112 1.92 -5.07 -0.46
N LEU A 113 1.26 -4.38 0.47
CA LEU A 113 0.58 -3.13 0.22
C LEU A 113 1.60 -2.00 0.19
N VAL A 114 1.61 -1.24 -0.89
CA VAL A 114 2.50 -0.10 -1.14
C VAL A 114 1.67 1.16 -1.24
N ILE A 115 2.05 2.19 -0.50
CA ILE A 115 1.41 3.51 -0.52
C ILE A 115 2.50 4.55 -0.77
N SER A 116 2.42 5.30 -1.87
CA SER A 116 3.31 6.43 -2.15
C SER A 116 2.59 7.75 -1.99
N TYR A 117 3.26 8.74 -1.41
CA TYR A 117 2.64 10.02 -1.08
C TYR A 117 3.65 11.18 -1.07
N TYR A 118 3.14 12.39 -1.29
CA TYR A 118 3.91 13.62 -1.13
C TYR A 118 4.07 13.96 0.36
N GLY A 119 5.33 14.10 0.79
CA GLY A 119 5.69 14.46 2.16
C GLY A 119 5.50 15.94 2.43
N LYS A 120 6.62 16.67 2.52
CA LYS A 120 6.62 18.13 2.74
C LYS A 120 6.15 18.91 1.51
N ASN A 121 6.50 18.45 0.32
CA ASN A 121 6.18 19.05 -0.97
C ASN A 121 6.16 17.95 -2.06
N GLU A 122 5.89 18.35 -3.30
CA GLU A 122 5.78 17.42 -4.45
C GLU A 122 7.11 16.74 -4.83
N GLU A 123 8.24 17.32 -4.40
CA GLU A 123 9.58 16.75 -4.61
C GLU A 123 9.98 15.72 -3.52
N ASP A 124 9.32 15.74 -2.36
CA ASP A 124 9.55 14.83 -1.24
C ASP A 124 8.62 13.61 -1.32
N ILE A 125 8.89 12.69 -2.25
CA ILE A 125 8.12 11.46 -2.39
C ILE A 125 8.53 10.47 -1.28
N LYS A 126 7.52 9.94 -0.56
CA LYS A 126 7.68 8.94 0.49
C LYS A 126 6.88 7.69 0.17
N THR A 127 7.30 6.56 0.71
CA THR A 127 6.61 5.26 0.53
C THR A 127 6.44 4.56 1.87
N ILE A 128 5.27 3.94 2.08
CA ILE A 128 4.97 3.04 3.19
C ILE A 128 4.69 1.66 2.60
N ASN A 129 5.33 0.63 3.16
CA ASN A 129 5.20 -0.75 2.72
C ASN A 129 4.72 -1.62 3.87
N PHE A 130 3.66 -2.39 3.63
CA PHE A 130 3.09 -3.33 4.59
C PHE A 130 3.00 -4.73 4.02
N GLY A 131 3.52 -5.73 4.72
CA GLY A 131 3.21 -7.13 4.46
C GLY A 131 1.77 -7.43 4.83
N ILE A 132 1.03 -8.08 3.95
CA ILE A 132 -0.35 -8.51 4.21
C ILE A 132 -0.29 -9.90 4.84
N LEU A 133 -0.84 -10.03 6.07
CA LEU A 133 -0.92 -11.30 6.76
C LEU A 133 -2.27 -11.97 6.47
N GLY A 134 -2.28 -12.97 5.59
CA GLY A 134 -3.48 -13.74 5.25
C GLY A 134 -3.37 -14.40 3.88
N ASP A 135 -4.25 -15.38 3.64
CA ASP A 135 -4.28 -16.13 2.38
C ASP A 135 -5.32 -15.59 1.38
N LEU A 136 -6.27 -14.78 1.84
CA LEU A 136 -7.32 -14.18 1.01
C LEU A 136 -7.12 -12.67 0.98
N LEU A 137 -7.09 -12.09 -0.23
CA LEU A 137 -6.79 -10.68 -0.46
C LEU A 137 -8.00 -9.88 -0.97
N ASP A 138 -9.19 -10.47 -1.01
CA ASP A 138 -10.36 -9.86 -1.66
C ASP A 138 -10.71 -8.50 -1.03
N HIS A 139 -10.60 -8.38 0.28
CA HIS A 139 -10.88 -7.13 0.99
C HIS A 139 -9.80 -6.07 0.73
N GLU A 140 -8.54 -6.48 0.70
CA GLU A 140 -7.39 -5.62 0.41
C GLU A 140 -7.43 -5.11 -1.03
N VAL A 141 -7.77 -5.99 -1.97
CA VAL A 141 -7.94 -5.66 -3.40
C VAL A 141 -9.10 -4.67 -3.56
N GLN A 142 -10.26 -4.93 -2.95
CA GLN A 142 -11.38 -3.99 -2.99
C GLN A 142 -11.03 -2.64 -2.37
N PHE A 143 -10.26 -2.64 -1.26
CA PHE A 143 -9.81 -1.43 -0.61
C PHE A 143 -8.96 -0.56 -1.54
N VAL A 144 -8.01 -1.18 -2.25
CA VAL A 144 -7.13 -0.51 -3.21
C VAL A 144 -7.87 -0.11 -4.49
N GLN A 145 -8.79 -0.93 -4.99
CA GLN A 145 -9.62 -0.60 -6.16
C GLN A 145 -10.49 0.62 -5.89
N TYR A 146 -11.12 0.69 -4.72
CA TYR A 146 -11.89 1.87 -4.32
C TYR A 146 -11.03 3.14 -4.33
N PHE A 147 -9.79 3.09 -3.82
CA PHE A 147 -8.89 4.26 -3.88
C PHE A 147 -8.71 4.74 -5.32
N LYS A 148 -8.39 3.83 -6.23
CA LYS A 148 -8.08 4.15 -7.62
C LYS A 148 -9.28 4.74 -8.35
N GLU A 149 -10.42 4.08 -8.27
CA GLU A 149 -11.65 4.55 -8.93
C GLU A 149 -12.14 5.89 -8.40
N THR A 150 -11.71 6.30 -7.19
CA THR A 150 -12.24 7.50 -6.52
C THR A 150 -11.27 8.67 -6.52
N TYR A 151 -9.95 8.42 -6.47
CA TYR A 151 -8.94 9.45 -6.24
C TYR A 151 -7.86 9.52 -7.32
N THR A 152 -7.87 8.62 -8.29
CA THR A 152 -6.90 8.64 -9.41
C THR A 152 -7.65 8.84 -10.73
N ASP A 153 -8.13 10.06 -10.97
CA ASP A 153 -8.63 10.47 -12.29
C ASP A 153 -7.45 10.72 -13.26
N GLU A 154 -7.57 10.19 -14.48
CA GLU A 154 -6.72 10.32 -15.69
C GLU A 154 -5.33 10.95 -15.52
N LEU A 155 -4.37 10.21 -14.93
CA LEU A 155 -2.95 10.50 -15.14
C LEU A 155 -2.45 9.65 -16.31
N THR A 156 -2.12 10.32 -17.42
CA THR A 156 -1.66 9.66 -18.64
C THR A 156 -0.20 9.24 -18.51
N GLU A 157 0.05 7.97 -18.78
CA GLU A 157 1.40 7.41 -18.93
C GLU A 157 1.90 7.73 -20.34
N ASN A 158 3.07 8.36 -20.45
CA ASN A 158 3.70 8.51 -21.75
C ASN A 158 4.27 7.18 -22.25
N GLU A 159 4.70 7.14 -23.51
CA GLU A 159 5.29 5.94 -24.13
C GLU A 159 6.51 5.35 -23.39
N ASN A 160 7.11 6.11 -22.45
CA ASN A 160 8.27 5.72 -21.66
C ASN A 160 7.92 5.26 -20.23
N GLY A 161 6.64 5.23 -19.87
CA GLY A 161 6.19 4.86 -18.53
C GLY A 161 6.25 6.00 -17.51
N GLU A 162 6.43 7.24 -17.96
CA GLU A 162 6.48 8.41 -17.09
C GLU A 162 5.09 9.03 -16.93
N ILE A 163 4.81 9.53 -15.73
CA ILE A 163 3.55 10.20 -15.39
C ILE A 163 3.60 11.62 -15.95
N ILE A 164 2.65 11.97 -16.82
CA ILE A 164 2.43 13.35 -17.22
C ILE A 164 1.28 13.92 -16.37
N LEU A 165 1.54 15.05 -15.69
CA LEU A 165 0.56 15.88 -15.00
C LEU A 165 -0.09 16.88 -15.98
#